data_AF-A0A938MIJ7-F1
#
_entry.id   AF-A0A938MIJ7-F1
#
_cell.length_a   1.000
_cell.length_b   1.000
_cell.length_c   1.000
_cell.angle_alpha   90.00
_cell.angle_beta   90.00
_cell.angle_gamma   90.00
#
_symmetry.space_group_name_H-M   'P 1'
#
loop_
_entity.id
_entity.type
_entity.pdbx_description
1 polymer ?
#
loop_
_entity_poly.entity_id
_entity_poly.type
_entity_poly.pdbx_seq_one_letter_code
_entity_poly.pdbx_strand_id
1 'polypeptide(L)'
;MLRLSEPAGLDRIESPVTSGVPFPAGALRSASDVRILSPKGAAMPHQADVLATWPDGSVKWLLVDFQATVPASGVVEYRLEYGPGVRGTAEAAHPLRIADEPSRCTVRTGDFEVSLDRTAFNLLDAVSLSGERLVASNRSNGGWIVDDKGRAFLTGAGRPESFVVEEAGPLRAVIKVEGKHRSQDGKSVVNCVARLTFFAGKSYVKVSYTVVNKEPMARGDALRLNEMALRTCVGLEGERTFALGGESVVTGALTSGASVRLFQMASDKHEALRPSGERVSGRRAAGWAEVRSGNAGMIVAVRDFWQQFPKSIEVSEDGTVKVGLWPKDAGPLTKFFRSRAKTHEVMYAFYKGDGEAARRRAVADLNQPLVATTPSKWVVESKVFGNLPDYGVPLLES
;
A
#
# COMPACT_ATOMS: atom_id res chain seq x y z
N MET A 1 -5.10 -15.45 -22.44
CA MET A 1 -4.28 -15.99 -21.34
C MET A 1 -3.71 -14.85 -20.53
N LEU A 2 -3.63 -15.01 -19.21
CA LEU A 2 -3.02 -14.09 -18.26
C LEU A 2 -1.86 -14.82 -17.57
N ARG A 3 -0.63 -14.43 -17.88
CA ARG A 3 0.58 -15.08 -17.36
C ARG A 3 1.07 -14.34 -16.12
N LEU A 4 1.32 -15.09 -15.04
CA LEU A 4 1.89 -14.61 -13.80
C LEU A 4 3.19 -15.33 -13.51
N SER A 5 4.20 -14.58 -13.07
CA SER A 5 5.48 -15.10 -12.59
C SER A 5 5.64 -14.69 -11.14
N GLU A 6 6.11 -15.60 -10.28
CA GLU A 6 6.44 -15.32 -8.89
C GLU A 6 7.92 -14.91 -8.79
N PRO A 7 8.23 -13.65 -8.41
CA PRO A 7 9.62 -13.15 -8.42
C PRO A 7 10.33 -13.19 -7.05
N ALA A 8 9.62 -13.51 -5.96
CA ALA A 8 10.13 -13.35 -4.60
C ALA A 8 10.66 -14.66 -3.99
N GLY A 9 10.52 -15.79 -4.67
CA GLY A 9 10.92 -17.11 -4.20
C GLY A 9 10.07 -17.63 -3.04
N LEU A 10 8.77 -17.31 -3.02
CA LEU A 10 7.83 -17.81 -2.00
C LEU A 10 6.45 -18.12 -2.59
N ASP A 11 5.77 -19.10 -2.00
CA ASP A 11 4.42 -19.46 -2.41
C ASP A 11 3.45 -18.31 -2.19
N ARG A 12 2.84 -17.84 -3.28
CA ARG A 12 1.74 -16.88 -3.25
C ARG A 12 0.45 -17.65 -3.18
N ILE A 13 -0.33 -17.42 -2.13
CA ILE A 13 -1.62 -18.08 -1.93
C ILE A 13 -2.71 -17.02 -1.90
N GLU A 14 -3.59 -17.11 -2.90
CA GLU A 14 -4.68 -16.16 -3.12
C GLU A 14 -4.19 -14.70 -3.07
N SER A 15 -2.98 -14.43 -3.57
CA SER A 15 -2.41 -13.07 -3.56
C SER A 15 -3.20 -12.19 -4.52
N PRO A 16 -3.51 -10.94 -4.15
CA PRO A 16 -4.28 -10.06 -5.02
C PRO A 16 -3.50 -9.70 -6.28
N VAL A 17 -4.21 -9.71 -7.40
CA VAL A 17 -3.71 -9.36 -8.72
C VAL A 17 -4.65 -8.34 -9.31
N THR A 18 -4.11 -7.18 -9.66
CA THR A 18 -4.79 -6.12 -10.39
C THR A 18 -4.08 -5.95 -11.72
N SER A 19 -4.78 -6.10 -12.84
CA SER A 19 -4.16 -5.96 -14.16
C SER A 19 -5.08 -5.32 -15.19
N GLY A 20 -4.51 -4.51 -16.08
CA GLY A 20 -5.19 -3.96 -17.24
C GLY A 20 -5.06 -4.91 -18.43
N VAL A 21 -6.21 -5.32 -18.98
CA VAL A 21 -6.29 -6.18 -20.16
C VAL A 21 -6.82 -5.36 -21.33
N PRO A 22 -6.06 -5.22 -22.43
CA PRO A 22 -6.52 -4.50 -23.60
C PRO A 22 -7.47 -5.35 -24.45
N PHE A 23 -8.41 -4.70 -25.13
CA PHE A 23 -9.33 -5.34 -26.06
C PHE A 23 -9.37 -4.57 -27.40
N PRO A 24 -9.40 -5.29 -28.55
CA PRO A 24 -9.66 -4.67 -29.84
C PRO A 24 -11.02 -3.97 -29.89
N ALA A 25 -11.16 -2.96 -30.76
CA ALA A 25 -12.44 -2.32 -31.01
C ALA A 25 -13.51 -3.35 -31.40
N GLY A 26 -14.70 -3.23 -30.81
CA GLY A 26 -15.83 -4.14 -31.00
C GLY A 26 -15.76 -5.47 -30.25
N ALA A 27 -14.62 -5.85 -29.65
CA ALA A 27 -14.41 -7.20 -29.12
C ALA A 27 -15.14 -7.47 -27.78
N LEU A 28 -15.25 -6.45 -26.92
CA LEU A 28 -15.91 -6.55 -25.62
C LEU A 28 -16.82 -5.34 -25.39
N ARG A 29 -18.08 -5.60 -25.04
CA ARG A 29 -19.10 -4.55 -24.85
C ARG A 29 -19.31 -4.17 -23.39
N SER A 30 -19.14 -5.12 -22.47
CA SER A 30 -19.35 -4.89 -21.04
C SER A 30 -18.28 -5.55 -20.20
N ALA A 31 -17.92 -4.93 -19.08
CA ALA A 31 -17.06 -5.55 -18.07
C ALA A 31 -17.69 -6.79 -17.42
N SER A 32 -19.01 -6.96 -17.49
CA SER A 32 -19.71 -8.15 -17.01
C SER A 32 -19.61 -9.37 -17.95
N ASP A 33 -19.19 -9.17 -19.20
CA ASP A 33 -19.14 -10.19 -20.24
C ASP A 33 -17.82 -10.99 -20.20
N VAL A 34 -17.26 -11.19 -19.01
CA VAL A 34 -15.98 -11.87 -18.82
C VAL A 34 -16.04 -12.87 -17.66
N ARG A 35 -15.10 -13.83 -17.66
CA ARG A 35 -14.81 -14.69 -16.50
C ARG A 35 -13.34 -15.06 -16.45
N ILE A 36 -12.81 -15.23 -15.24
CA ILE A 36 -11.47 -15.75 -15.02
C ILE A 36 -11.57 -17.22 -14.61
N LEU A 37 -10.75 -18.06 -15.24
CA LEU A 37 -10.58 -19.46 -14.92
C LEU A 37 -9.18 -19.71 -14.37
N SER A 38 -9.11 -20.55 -13.35
CA SER A 38 -7.86 -21.06 -12.79
C SER A 38 -7.10 -21.91 -13.81
N PRO A 39 -5.82 -22.25 -13.55
CA PRO A 39 -5.06 -23.16 -14.41
C PRO A 39 -5.71 -24.53 -14.57
N LYS A 40 -6.54 -24.94 -13.60
CA LYS A 40 -7.30 -26.20 -13.61
C LYS A 40 -8.67 -26.07 -14.31
N GLY A 41 -8.99 -24.90 -14.87
CA GLY A 41 -10.24 -24.64 -15.59
C GLY A 41 -11.45 -24.27 -14.71
N ALA A 42 -11.27 -24.15 -13.39
CA ALA A 42 -12.35 -23.77 -12.48
C ALA A 42 -12.60 -22.25 -12.53
N ALA A 43 -13.87 -21.83 -12.57
CA ALA A 43 -14.23 -20.42 -12.51
C ALA A 43 -13.83 -19.79 -11.17
N MET A 44 -13.37 -18.54 -11.23
CA MET A 44 -12.86 -17.80 -10.08
C MET A 44 -13.61 -16.49 -9.84
N PRO A 45 -13.72 -16.07 -8.56
CA PRO A 45 -14.15 -14.74 -8.21
C PRO A 45 -13.24 -13.71 -8.86
N HIS A 46 -13.85 -12.69 -9.46
CA HIS A 46 -13.14 -11.55 -10.01
C HIS A 46 -14.03 -10.31 -9.95
N GLN A 47 -13.39 -9.14 -10.04
CA GLN A 47 -14.05 -7.88 -10.38
C GLN A 47 -13.48 -7.39 -11.70
N ALA A 48 -14.29 -6.63 -12.44
CA ALA A 48 -13.83 -6.00 -13.65
C ALA A 48 -14.45 -4.60 -13.81
N ASP A 49 -13.63 -3.63 -14.20
CA ASP A 49 -14.03 -2.25 -14.45
C ASP A 49 -13.50 -1.76 -15.80
N VAL A 50 -14.24 -0.88 -16.47
CA VAL A 50 -13.81 -0.28 -17.73
C VAL A 50 -12.95 0.96 -17.43
N LEU A 51 -11.67 0.92 -17.81
CA LEU A 51 -10.74 2.05 -17.65
C LEU A 51 -10.78 3.00 -18.84
N ALA A 52 -11.06 2.47 -20.04
CA ALA A 52 -11.15 3.25 -21.26
C ALA A 52 -12.02 2.54 -22.28
N THR A 53 -12.67 3.32 -23.15
CA THR A 53 -13.49 2.84 -24.26
C THR A 53 -12.93 3.31 -25.61
N TRP A 54 -13.26 2.57 -26.66
CA TRP A 54 -13.11 2.99 -28.04
C TRP A 54 -14.24 3.96 -28.45
N PRO A 55 -14.10 4.69 -29.58
CA PRO A 55 -15.16 5.58 -30.08
C PRO A 55 -16.49 4.87 -30.39
N ASP A 56 -16.46 3.56 -30.68
CA ASP A 56 -17.65 2.72 -30.91
C ASP A 56 -18.33 2.25 -29.61
N GLY A 57 -17.84 2.70 -28.46
CA GLY A 57 -18.31 2.37 -27.12
C GLY A 57 -17.82 1.03 -26.58
N SER A 58 -17.07 0.24 -27.35
CA SER A 58 -16.49 -1.01 -26.85
C SER A 58 -15.36 -0.76 -25.84
N VAL A 59 -15.11 -1.74 -24.98
CA VAL A 59 -14.05 -1.69 -23.97
C VAL A 59 -12.69 -1.68 -24.67
N LYS A 60 -11.86 -0.69 -24.35
CA LYS A 60 -10.47 -0.59 -24.80
C LYS A 60 -9.50 -1.15 -23.77
N TRP A 61 -9.70 -0.79 -22.50
CA TRP A 61 -8.93 -1.29 -21.36
C TRP A 61 -9.86 -1.75 -20.26
N LEU A 62 -9.77 -3.02 -19.91
CA LEU A 62 -10.49 -3.63 -18.80
C LEU A 62 -9.53 -3.78 -17.61
N LEU A 63 -9.86 -3.20 -16.47
CA LEU A 63 -9.21 -3.57 -15.21
C LEU A 63 -9.82 -4.89 -14.73
N VAL A 64 -9.00 -5.85 -14.35
CA VAL A 64 -9.44 -7.07 -13.68
C VAL A 64 -8.74 -7.23 -12.34
N ASP A 65 -9.52 -7.52 -11.30
CA ASP A 65 -9.04 -7.85 -9.96
C ASP A 65 -9.44 -9.29 -9.62
N PHE A 66 -8.46 -10.12 -9.24
CA PHE A 66 -8.68 -11.49 -8.79
C PHE A 66 -7.57 -11.92 -7.83
N GLN A 67 -7.69 -13.10 -7.24
CA GLN A 67 -6.71 -13.64 -6.30
C GLN A 67 -6.04 -14.89 -6.86
N ALA A 68 -4.73 -14.82 -7.09
CA ALA A 68 -3.97 -15.89 -7.72
C ALA A 68 -3.14 -16.67 -6.71
N THR A 69 -3.06 -17.98 -6.93
CA THR A 69 -2.07 -18.86 -6.29
C THR A 69 -0.97 -19.19 -7.30
N VAL A 70 0.28 -18.95 -6.92
CA VAL A 70 1.48 -19.17 -7.75
C VAL A 70 2.58 -19.76 -6.86
N PRO A 71 3.14 -20.93 -7.20
CA PRO A 71 4.25 -21.52 -6.44
C PRO A 71 5.47 -20.60 -6.41
N ALA A 72 6.34 -20.76 -5.41
CA ALA A 72 7.61 -20.06 -5.28
C ALA A 72 8.44 -20.17 -6.58
N SER A 73 8.90 -19.03 -7.11
CA SER A 73 9.63 -18.95 -8.39
C SER A 73 8.89 -19.54 -9.60
N GLY A 74 7.59 -19.79 -9.45
CA GLY A 74 6.76 -20.46 -10.44
C GLY A 74 6.20 -19.51 -11.49
N VAL A 75 5.73 -20.11 -12.59
CA VAL A 75 4.95 -19.43 -13.62
C VAL A 75 3.63 -20.15 -13.78
N VAL A 76 2.54 -19.40 -13.77
CA VAL A 76 1.18 -19.94 -13.86
C VAL A 76 0.37 -19.10 -14.83
N GLU A 77 -0.52 -19.75 -15.58
CA GLU A 77 -1.42 -19.08 -16.51
C GLU A 77 -2.88 -19.23 -16.10
N TYR A 78 -3.57 -18.10 -16.05
CA TYR A 78 -5.02 -18.02 -15.85
C TYR A 78 -5.68 -17.68 -17.18
N ARG A 79 -6.93 -18.09 -17.38
CA ARG A 79 -7.65 -17.81 -18.61
C ARG A 79 -8.74 -16.77 -18.36
N LEU A 80 -8.62 -15.61 -19.01
CA LEU A 80 -9.72 -14.66 -19.14
C LEU A 80 -10.50 -15.03 -20.40
N GLU A 81 -11.75 -15.45 -20.22
CA GLU A 81 -12.70 -15.65 -21.31
C GLU A 81 -13.62 -14.44 -21.38
N TYR A 82 -14.08 -14.10 -22.58
CA TYR A 82 -14.92 -12.93 -22.82
C TYR A 82 -15.88 -13.17 -23.98
N GLY A 83 -16.96 -12.39 -24.02
CA GLY A 83 -17.91 -12.36 -25.12
C GLY A 83 -19.36 -12.69 -24.72
N PRO A 84 -20.27 -12.77 -25.70
CA PRO A 84 -21.69 -13.03 -25.44
C PRO A 84 -21.90 -14.32 -24.64
N GLY A 85 -22.67 -14.25 -23.56
CA GLY A 85 -22.97 -15.39 -22.69
C GLY A 85 -21.88 -15.76 -21.67
N VAL A 86 -20.70 -15.13 -21.73
CA VAL A 86 -19.66 -15.31 -20.72
C VAL A 86 -20.00 -14.47 -19.49
N ARG A 87 -20.07 -15.09 -18.31
CA ARG A 87 -20.35 -14.40 -17.03
C ARG A 87 -19.47 -14.96 -15.93
N GLY A 88 -19.04 -14.07 -15.02
CA GLY A 88 -18.52 -14.45 -13.72
C GLY A 88 -19.63 -14.95 -12.81
N THR A 89 -19.53 -16.19 -12.34
CA THR A 89 -20.52 -16.79 -11.42
C THR A 89 -19.93 -17.21 -10.09
N ALA A 90 -18.60 -17.19 -9.95
CA ALA A 90 -17.93 -17.61 -8.72
C ALA A 90 -17.90 -16.47 -7.70
N GLU A 91 -18.27 -16.78 -6.45
CA GLU A 91 -18.29 -15.84 -5.34
C GLU A 91 -17.02 -15.94 -4.48
N ALA A 92 -16.57 -14.81 -3.94
CA ALA A 92 -15.45 -14.79 -3.01
C ALA A 92 -15.81 -15.50 -1.70
N ALA A 93 -14.95 -16.39 -1.21
CA ALA A 93 -15.18 -17.09 0.06
C ALA A 93 -15.25 -16.14 1.27
N HIS A 94 -14.44 -15.07 1.24
CA HIS A 94 -14.37 -14.06 2.29
C HIS A 94 -14.54 -12.66 1.69
N PRO A 95 -15.75 -12.31 1.22
CA PRO A 95 -15.96 -11.08 0.49
C PRO A 95 -15.72 -9.86 1.39
N LEU A 96 -15.11 -8.84 0.81
CA LEU A 96 -14.92 -7.55 1.46
C LEU A 96 -16.27 -6.88 1.69
N ARG A 97 -16.46 -6.32 2.89
CA ARG A 97 -17.66 -5.55 3.24
C ARG A 97 -17.27 -4.16 3.74
N ILE A 98 -18.02 -3.15 3.33
CA ILE A 98 -17.85 -1.76 3.76
C ILE A 98 -19.14 -1.33 4.47
N ALA A 99 -19.02 -0.88 5.71
CA ALA A 99 -20.07 -0.14 6.39
C ALA A 99 -19.70 1.34 6.34
N ASP A 100 -20.45 2.11 5.55
CA ASP A 100 -20.20 3.52 5.34
C ASP A 100 -21.18 4.41 6.13
N GLU A 101 -20.76 4.86 7.30
CA GLU A 101 -21.57 5.65 8.24
C GLU A 101 -21.12 7.13 8.25
N PRO A 102 -21.93 8.07 8.77
CA PRO A 102 -21.60 9.51 8.71
C PRO A 102 -20.28 9.92 9.39
N SER A 103 -19.91 9.26 10.50
CA SER A 103 -18.72 9.58 11.30
C SER A 103 -17.58 8.58 11.14
N ARG A 104 -17.85 7.40 10.56
CA ARG A 104 -16.92 6.28 10.49
C ARG A 104 -17.13 5.47 9.22
N CYS A 105 -16.05 4.95 8.66
CA CYS A 105 -16.11 3.93 7.62
C CYS A 105 -15.40 2.69 8.13
N THR A 106 -16.05 1.54 8.09
CA THR A 106 -15.49 0.26 8.55
C THR A 106 -15.37 -0.70 7.38
N VAL A 107 -14.17 -1.24 7.16
CA VAL A 107 -13.87 -2.23 6.13
C VAL A 107 -13.56 -3.57 6.80
N ARG A 108 -14.22 -4.64 6.34
CA ARG A 108 -14.03 -6.02 6.82
C ARG A 108 -13.58 -6.93 5.69
N THR A 109 -12.56 -7.74 5.95
CA THR A 109 -12.03 -8.74 5.02
C THR A 109 -11.81 -10.07 5.75
N GLY A 110 -12.89 -10.83 5.93
CA GLY A 110 -12.90 -11.98 6.86
C GLY A 110 -12.99 -11.51 8.30
N ASP A 111 -12.07 -11.96 9.15
CA ASP A 111 -11.96 -11.61 10.57
C ASP A 111 -11.06 -10.39 10.84
N PHE A 112 -10.52 -9.77 9.78
CA PHE A 112 -9.80 -8.51 9.81
C PHE A 112 -10.77 -7.34 9.61
N GLU A 113 -10.76 -6.39 10.54
CA GLU A 113 -11.61 -5.20 10.53
C GLU A 113 -10.75 -3.94 10.72
N VAL A 114 -10.98 -2.94 9.88
CA VAL A 114 -10.35 -1.62 9.98
C VAL A 114 -11.43 -0.54 10.02
N SER A 115 -11.38 0.30 11.04
CA SER A 115 -12.18 1.52 11.10
C SER A 115 -11.36 2.74 10.70
N LEU A 116 -12.03 3.67 10.02
CA LEU A 116 -11.51 4.96 9.60
C LEU A 116 -12.43 6.07 10.14
N ASP A 117 -11.86 7.09 10.77
CA ASP A 117 -12.61 8.23 11.31
C ASP A 117 -12.82 9.31 10.23
N ARG A 118 -14.07 9.69 9.97
CA ARG A 118 -14.46 10.72 8.98
C ARG A 118 -14.40 12.15 9.54
N THR A 119 -14.19 12.29 10.84
CA THR A 119 -14.17 13.55 11.60
C THR A 119 -12.76 13.97 12.02
N ALA A 120 -11.84 13.01 12.16
CA ALA A 120 -10.44 13.22 12.52
C ALA A 120 -9.56 12.15 11.86
N PHE A 121 -9.08 12.41 10.64
CA PHE A 121 -8.39 11.37 9.86
C PHE A 121 -7.00 11.05 10.43
N ASN A 122 -6.91 9.96 11.18
CA ASN A 122 -5.71 9.46 11.86
C ASN A 122 -5.14 8.18 11.20
N LEU A 123 -5.36 8.03 9.89
CA LEU A 123 -4.97 6.90 9.04
C LEU A 123 -5.69 5.58 9.37
N LEU A 124 -5.30 4.87 10.42
CA LEU A 124 -5.98 3.64 10.89
C LEU A 124 -6.55 3.95 12.28
N ASP A 125 -7.86 4.24 12.35
CA ASP A 125 -8.49 4.65 13.61
C ASP A 125 -8.60 3.47 14.58
N ALA A 126 -9.03 2.32 14.07
CA ALA A 126 -8.95 1.09 14.82
C ALA A 126 -8.69 -0.09 13.89
N VAL A 127 -7.97 -1.08 14.40
CA VAL A 127 -7.71 -2.34 13.70
C VAL A 127 -7.98 -3.49 14.65
N SER A 128 -8.81 -4.44 14.22
CA SER A 128 -9.08 -5.67 14.93
C SER A 128 -8.82 -6.90 14.06
N LEU A 129 -8.30 -7.96 14.66
CA LEU A 129 -8.04 -9.25 13.99
C LEU A 129 -8.49 -10.39 14.91
N SER A 130 -9.37 -11.25 14.40
CA SER A 130 -9.95 -12.37 15.16
C SER A 130 -10.55 -11.91 16.50
N GLY A 131 -11.24 -10.77 16.51
CA GLY A 131 -11.88 -10.18 17.69
C GLY A 131 -10.96 -9.40 18.65
N GLU A 132 -9.64 -9.46 18.48
CA GLU A 132 -8.68 -8.71 19.31
C GLU A 132 -8.39 -7.34 18.70
N ARG A 133 -8.29 -6.30 19.54
CA ARG A 133 -8.00 -4.92 19.11
C ARG A 133 -6.49 -4.69 19.09
N LEU A 134 -5.90 -4.53 17.90
CA LEU A 134 -4.45 -4.36 17.72
C LEU A 134 -4.02 -2.89 17.57
N VAL A 135 -4.92 -2.02 17.11
CA VAL A 135 -4.71 -0.56 17.03
C VAL A 135 -5.94 0.12 17.60
N ALA A 136 -5.75 0.99 18.59
CA ALA A 136 -6.81 1.80 19.17
C ALA A 136 -6.81 3.23 18.63
N SER A 137 -7.95 3.90 18.74
CA SER A 137 -8.11 5.29 18.27
C SER A 137 -7.13 6.20 18.99
N ASN A 138 -6.32 6.88 18.19
CA ASN A 138 -5.38 7.87 18.67
C ASN A 138 -5.27 8.99 17.63
N ARG A 139 -5.65 10.22 18.01
CA ARG A 139 -5.58 11.38 17.11
C ARG A 139 -4.15 11.83 16.79
N SER A 140 -3.16 11.27 17.49
CA SER A 140 -1.74 11.44 17.19
C SER A 140 -1.24 10.53 16.07
N ASN A 141 -2.05 9.58 15.61
CA ASN A 141 -1.77 8.78 14.42
C ASN A 141 -2.04 9.58 13.13
N GLY A 142 -1.63 9.02 12.00
CA GLY A 142 -1.81 9.58 10.67
C GLY A 142 -0.63 10.39 10.17
N GLY A 143 -0.89 11.33 9.28
CA GLY A 143 0.13 12.20 8.73
C GLY A 143 0.67 13.15 9.80
N TRP A 144 1.99 13.23 9.91
CA TRP A 144 2.71 14.03 10.89
C TRP A 144 3.76 14.88 10.18
N ILE A 145 3.71 16.20 10.37
CA ILE A 145 4.68 17.15 9.81
C ILE A 145 5.22 18.02 10.94
N VAL A 146 6.53 18.27 10.94
CA VAL A 146 7.17 19.26 11.80
C VAL A 146 7.79 20.35 10.92
N ASP A 147 7.43 21.60 11.15
CA ASP A 147 8.03 22.75 10.45
C ASP A 147 9.44 23.07 10.98
N ASP A 148 10.11 24.03 10.32
CA ASP A 148 11.44 24.49 10.71
C ASP A 148 11.49 25.19 12.09
N LYS A 149 10.34 25.53 12.66
CA LYS A 149 10.18 26.12 14.00
C LYS A 149 9.82 25.08 15.06
N GLY A 150 9.74 23.80 14.70
CA GLY A 150 9.38 22.71 15.61
C GLY A 150 7.88 22.57 15.87
N ARG A 151 7.01 23.27 15.13
CA ARG A 151 5.55 23.11 15.26
C ARG A 151 5.11 21.82 14.57
N ALA A 152 4.34 21.01 15.29
CA ALA A 152 3.73 19.78 14.77
C ALA A 152 2.37 20.04 14.12
N PHE A 153 2.12 19.37 13.00
CA PHE A 153 0.87 19.37 12.25
C PHE A 153 0.44 17.92 11.98
N LEU A 154 -0.83 17.62 12.28
CA LEU A 154 -1.39 16.28 12.16
C LEU A 154 -2.61 16.26 11.25
N THR A 155 -2.81 15.17 10.52
CA THR A 155 -4.09 14.96 9.82
C THR A 155 -5.23 14.67 10.79
N GLY A 156 -4.95 14.02 11.94
CA GLY A 156 -5.93 13.72 12.99
C GLY A 156 -6.39 14.94 13.82
N ALA A 157 -5.78 16.12 13.61
CA ALA A 157 -6.16 17.36 14.29
C ALA A 157 -7.35 18.09 13.65
N GLY A 158 -7.98 17.53 12.62
CA GLY A 158 -9.21 18.08 12.07
C GLY A 158 -9.88 17.19 11.04
N ARG A 159 -11.07 17.62 10.62
CA ARG A 159 -11.86 16.90 9.60
C ARG A 159 -11.11 16.84 8.26
N PRO A 160 -11.08 15.69 7.57
CA PRO A 160 -10.63 15.64 6.19
C PRO A 160 -11.49 16.54 5.31
N GLU A 161 -10.90 17.06 4.23
CA GLU A 161 -11.59 17.89 3.22
C GLU A 161 -12.55 17.04 2.38
N SER A 162 -12.18 15.78 2.12
CA SER A 162 -13.01 14.81 1.42
C SER A 162 -12.75 13.39 1.92
N PHE A 163 -13.79 12.56 1.93
CA PHE A 163 -13.73 11.14 2.27
C PHE A 163 -14.68 10.37 1.35
N VAL A 164 -14.13 9.54 0.49
CA VAL A 164 -14.87 8.84 -0.57
C VAL A 164 -14.49 7.36 -0.58
N VAL A 165 -15.48 6.49 -0.65
CA VAL A 165 -15.30 5.11 -1.10
C VAL A 165 -15.08 5.17 -2.61
N GLU A 166 -13.82 5.20 -3.05
CA GLU A 166 -13.44 5.36 -4.46
C GLU A 166 -13.74 4.09 -5.26
N GLU A 167 -13.57 2.92 -4.61
CA GLU A 167 -13.92 1.61 -5.17
C GLU A 167 -14.53 0.72 -4.08
N ALA A 168 -15.61 0.01 -4.42
CA ALA A 168 -16.32 -0.90 -3.53
C ALA A 168 -16.66 -2.21 -4.24
N GLY A 169 -15.81 -3.23 -4.08
CA GLY A 169 -16.09 -4.57 -4.59
C GLY A 169 -15.73 -5.69 -3.60
N PRO A 170 -16.19 -6.93 -3.87
CA PRO A 170 -16.06 -8.07 -2.96
C PRO A 170 -14.64 -8.61 -2.79
N LEU A 171 -13.69 -8.26 -3.67
CA LEU A 171 -12.29 -8.66 -3.67
C LEU A 171 -11.33 -7.51 -3.37
N ARG A 172 -11.68 -6.29 -3.78
CA ARG A 172 -10.85 -5.09 -3.60
C ARG A 172 -11.73 -3.87 -3.35
N ALA A 173 -11.29 -3.03 -2.42
CA ALA A 173 -11.87 -1.73 -2.16
C ALA A 173 -10.79 -0.66 -1.96
N VAL A 174 -11.13 0.58 -2.28
CA VAL A 174 -10.27 1.74 -2.09
C VAL A 174 -11.04 2.84 -1.38
N ILE A 175 -10.51 3.26 -0.24
CA ILE A 175 -10.98 4.46 0.46
C ILE A 175 -10.00 5.59 0.18
N LYS A 176 -10.51 6.68 -0.38
CA LYS A 176 -9.74 7.89 -0.66
C LYS A 176 -10.11 8.98 0.34
N VAL A 177 -9.09 9.55 0.98
CA VAL A 177 -9.23 10.65 1.92
C VAL A 177 -8.32 11.80 1.47
N GLU A 178 -8.90 12.98 1.30
CA GLU A 178 -8.18 14.22 1.03
C GLU A 178 -8.24 15.12 2.25
N GLY A 179 -7.13 15.77 2.58
CA GLY A 179 -7.07 16.64 3.76
C GLY A 179 -5.82 17.50 3.81
N LYS A 180 -5.58 18.07 4.99
CA LYS A 180 -4.46 18.96 5.27
C LYS A 180 -3.96 18.70 6.69
N HIS A 181 -2.66 18.86 6.92
CA HIS A 181 -2.09 18.72 8.25
C HIS A 181 -2.37 19.98 9.06
N ARG A 182 -2.81 19.83 10.31
CA ARG A 182 -3.21 20.94 11.18
C ARG A 182 -2.50 20.88 12.53
N SER A 183 -2.05 22.01 13.03
CA SER A 183 -1.51 22.14 14.37
C SER A 183 -2.65 22.35 15.38
N GLN A 184 -2.33 22.20 16.67
CA GLN A 184 -3.31 22.40 17.74
C GLN A 184 -3.85 23.84 17.82
N ASP A 185 -3.06 24.84 17.41
CA ASP A 185 -3.47 26.25 17.32
C ASP A 185 -4.27 26.57 16.04
N GLY A 186 -4.69 25.55 15.28
CA GLY A 186 -5.56 25.69 14.11
C GLY A 186 -4.85 26.10 12.81
N LYS A 187 -3.53 26.30 12.82
CA LYS A 187 -2.76 26.53 11.58
C LYS A 187 -2.71 25.25 10.77
N SER A 188 -2.56 25.39 9.46
CA SER A 188 -2.52 24.25 8.54
C SER A 188 -1.35 24.36 7.58
N VAL A 189 -0.84 23.21 7.15
CA VAL A 189 0.25 23.13 6.18
C VAL A 189 0.14 21.82 5.40
N VAL A 190 0.53 21.83 4.12
CA VAL A 190 0.66 20.69 3.21
C VAL A 190 -0.62 19.85 3.09
N ASN A 191 -1.19 19.81 1.89
CA ASN A 191 -2.30 18.92 1.60
C ASN A 191 -1.82 17.47 1.47
N CYS A 192 -2.70 16.53 1.78
CA CYS A 192 -2.48 15.11 1.59
C CYS A 192 -3.65 14.45 0.84
N VAL A 193 -3.31 13.41 0.07
CA VAL A 193 -4.27 12.44 -0.48
C VAL A 193 -3.81 11.06 -0.04
N ALA A 194 -4.60 10.41 0.81
CA ALA A 194 -4.38 9.03 1.24
C ALA A 194 -5.36 8.12 0.50
N ARG A 195 -4.85 7.05 -0.13
CA ARG A 195 -5.66 5.95 -0.64
C ARG A 195 -5.33 4.68 0.13
N LEU A 196 -6.33 4.13 0.81
CA LEU A 196 -6.22 2.90 1.56
C LEU A 196 -6.87 1.79 0.74
N THR A 197 -6.06 0.83 0.28
CA THR A 197 -6.51 -0.31 -0.50
C THR A 197 -6.58 -1.54 0.38
N PHE A 198 -7.72 -2.22 0.31
CA PHE A 198 -8.06 -3.42 1.06
C PHE A 198 -8.32 -4.56 0.08
N PHE A 199 -8.03 -5.79 0.50
CA PHE A 199 -8.21 -6.98 -0.32
C PHE A 199 -8.90 -8.10 0.47
N ALA A 200 -9.83 -8.82 -0.16
CA ALA A 200 -10.56 -9.91 0.47
C ALA A 200 -9.62 -10.94 1.13
N GLY A 201 -9.98 -11.40 2.32
CA GLY A 201 -9.18 -12.40 3.07
C GLY A 201 -7.74 -11.99 3.41
N LYS A 202 -7.35 -10.71 3.28
CA LYS A 202 -6.02 -10.23 3.66
C LYS A 202 -6.10 -9.37 4.92
N SER A 203 -5.15 -9.56 5.83
CA SER A 203 -5.01 -8.79 7.07
C SER A 203 -4.02 -7.63 6.94
N TYR A 204 -3.97 -7.00 5.76
CA TYR A 204 -3.10 -5.85 5.51
C TYR A 204 -3.83 -4.73 4.78
N VAL A 205 -3.33 -3.52 4.94
CA VAL A 205 -3.79 -2.31 4.25
C VAL A 205 -2.62 -1.71 3.49
N LYS A 206 -2.79 -1.53 2.17
CA LYS A 206 -1.83 -0.78 1.35
C LYS A 206 -2.25 0.69 1.35
N VAL A 207 -1.36 1.56 1.78
CA VAL A 207 -1.55 3.01 1.86
C VAL A 207 -0.69 3.70 0.81
N SER A 208 -1.32 4.35 -0.16
CA SER A 208 -0.68 5.33 -1.03
C SER A 208 -0.90 6.72 -0.46
N TYR A 209 0.16 7.34 0.07
CA TYR A 209 0.11 8.63 0.73
C TYR A 209 0.83 9.69 -0.11
N THR A 210 0.06 10.65 -0.63
CA THR A 210 0.58 11.73 -1.46
C THR A 210 0.60 13.02 -0.67
N VAL A 211 1.77 13.62 -0.49
CA VAL A 211 1.90 15.00 0.02
C VAL A 211 1.94 15.97 -1.14
N VAL A 212 1.23 17.09 -1.04
CA VAL A 212 1.17 18.13 -2.07
C VAL A 212 1.34 19.49 -1.41
N ASN A 213 2.35 20.25 -1.81
CA ASN A 213 2.47 21.63 -1.39
C ASN A 213 1.55 22.53 -2.22
N LYS A 214 0.41 22.93 -1.64
CA LYS A 214 -0.51 23.91 -2.23
C LYS A 214 -0.44 25.28 -1.53
N GLU A 215 0.52 25.50 -0.64
CA GLU A 215 0.59 26.73 0.15
C GLU A 215 0.83 27.95 -0.76
N PRO A 216 0.20 29.10 -0.46
CA PRO A 216 0.45 30.33 -1.18
C PRO A 216 1.87 30.82 -0.86
N MET A 217 2.71 30.99 -1.88
CA MET A 217 4.09 31.46 -1.75
C MET A 217 4.56 32.17 -3.02
N ALA A 218 5.56 33.04 -2.88
CA ALA A 218 6.15 33.74 -4.00
C ALA A 218 6.97 32.78 -4.88
N ARG A 219 7.26 33.20 -6.12
CA ARG A 219 8.08 32.41 -7.03
C ARG A 219 9.50 32.30 -6.46
N GLY A 220 9.96 31.07 -6.29
CA GLY A 220 11.30 30.79 -5.74
C GLY A 220 11.30 30.44 -4.25
N ASP A 221 10.20 30.71 -3.54
CA ASP A 221 10.03 30.28 -2.14
C ASP A 221 9.72 28.79 -2.06
N ALA A 222 10.13 28.18 -0.95
CA ALA A 222 9.86 26.79 -0.62
C ALA A 222 9.50 26.64 0.86
N LEU A 223 8.68 25.64 1.18
CA LEU A 223 8.50 25.24 2.57
C LEU A 223 9.79 24.66 3.13
N ARG A 224 10.03 24.97 4.40
CA ARG A 224 11.09 24.38 5.22
C ARG A 224 10.43 23.46 6.24
N LEU A 225 10.64 22.17 6.10
CA LEU A 225 10.06 21.15 6.97
C LEU A 225 11.19 20.32 7.59
N ASN A 226 11.14 20.10 8.90
CA ASN A 226 12.10 19.27 9.60
C ASN A 226 11.75 17.78 9.51
N GLU A 227 10.45 17.44 9.46
CA GLU A 227 10.02 16.05 9.44
C GLU A 227 8.70 15.90 8.66
N MET A 228 8.57 14.79 7.92
CA MET A 228 7.30 14.29 7.41
C MET A 228 7.22 12.79 7.70
N ALA A 229 6.13 12.32 8.30
CA ALA A 229 5.97 10.94 8.71
C ALA A 229 4.51 10.45 8.66
N LEU A 230 4.34 9.13 8.69
CA LEU A 230 3.08 8.46 9.04
C LEU A 230 3.24 7.77 10.39
N ARG A 231 2.32 8.05 11.32
CA ARG A 231 2.31 7.46 12.66
C ARG A 231 1.15 6.49 12.84
N THR A 232 1.42 5.39 13.52
CA THR A 232 0.42 4.43 13.99
C THR A 232 0.83 3.97 15.38
N CYS A 233 -0.11 3.80 16.29
CA CYS A 233 0.15 3.30 17.64
C CYS A 233 -0.50 1.93 17.79
N VAL A 234 0.31 0.90 18.04
CA VAL A 234 -0.23 -0.43 18.34
C VAL A 234 -0.64 -0.52 19.80
N GLY A 235 -1.79 -1.13 20.06
CA GLY A 235 -2.34 -1.36 21.40
C GLY A 235 -2.06 -2.78 21.91
N LEU A 236 -0.93 -3.38 21.53
CA LEU A 236 -0.58 -4.75 21.96
C LEU A 236 -0.28 -4.76 23.46
N GLU A 237 -0.93 -5.65 24.21
CA GLU A 237 -0.70 -5.84 25.65
C GLU A 237 0.52 -6.74 25.90
N GLY A 238 1.25 -6.48 26.99
CA GLY A 238 2.42 -7.27 27.39
C GLY A 238 3.76 -6.75 26.87
N GLU A 239 4.82 -7.54 27.08
CA GLU A 239 6.18 -7.19 26.65
C GLU A 239 6.26 -7.14 25.12
N ARG A 240 6.82 -6.06 24.58
CA ARG A 240 6.93 -5.86 23.14
C ARG A 240 8.32 -6.22 22.65
N THR A 241 8.37 -6.93 21.54
CA THR A 241 9.60 -7.21 20.79
C THR A 241 9.55 -6.50 19.45
N PHE A 242 10.72 -6.25 18.87
CA PHE A 242 10.86 -5.60 17.58
C PHE A 242 11.71 -6.44 16.62
N ALA A 243 11.50 -6.21 15.33
CA ALA A 243 12.44 -6.58 14.28
C ALA A 243 12.57 -5.45 13.25
N LEU A 244 13.79 -5.15 12.81
CA LEU A 244 14.09 -4.15 11.79
C LEU A 244 14.72 -4.82 10.56
N GLY A 245 14.13 -4.59 9.40
CA GLY A 245 14.58 -5.08 8.10
C GLY A 245 15.73 -4.26 7.51
N GLY A 246 16.88 -4.27 8.16
CA GLY A 246 18.15 -3.87 7.55
C GLY A 246 18.63 -4.91 6.52
N GLU A 247 19.87 -4.76 6.06
CA GLU A 247 20.54 -5.81 5.25
C GLU A 247 20.75 -7.08 6.07
N SER A 248 20.98 -6.91 7.38
CA SER A 248 20.79 -7.94 8.40
C SER A 248 19.61 -7.56 9.28
N VAL A 249 18.82 -8.55 9.71
CA VAL A 249 17.68 -8.32 10.60
C VAL A 249 18.18 -8.03 12.01
N VAL A 250 17.73 -6.92 12.59
CA VAL A 250 18.02 -6.54 13.98
C VAL A 250 16.76 -6.77 14.81
N THR A 251 16.84 -7.61 15.83
CA THR A 251 15.72 -7.93 16.73
C THR A 251 16.08 -7.67 18.20
N GLY A 252 15.06 -7.64 19.05
CA GLY A 252 15.21 -7.55 20.50
C GLY A 252 13.91 -7.25 21.23
N ALA A 253 13.98 -7.14 22.55
CA ALA A 253 12.92 -6.59 23.38
C ALA A 253 12.94 -5.06 23.35
N LEU A 254 11.77 -4.43 23.47
CA LEU A 254 11.64 -2.98 23.70
C LEU A 254 11.60 -2.74 25.20
N THR A 255 12.70 -2.21 25.75
CA THR A 255 12.77 -1.83 27.16
C THR A 255 12.05 -0.50 27.40
N SER A 256 11.60 -0.26 28.63
CA SER A 256 10.84 0.94 29.02
C SER A 256 11.46 2.23 28.47
N GLY A 257 10.67 3.01 27.73
CA GLY A 257 11.08 4.29 27.15
C GLY A 257 12.09 4.21 26.00
N ALA A 258 12.48 3.01 25.54
CA ALA A 258 13.36 2.85 24.41
C ALA A 258 12.63 3.09 23.08
N SER A 259 13.39 3.53 22.08
CA SER A 259 12.99 3.43 20.69
C SER A 259 14.11 2.81 19.86
N VAL A 260 13.71 2.13 18.79
CA VAL A 260 14.59 1.52 17.81
C VAL A 260 14.28 2.11 16.45
N ARG A 261 15.27 2.16 15.57
CA ARG A 261 15.10 2.86 14.29
C ARG A 261 15.92 2.24 13.19
N LEU A 262 15.27 1.97 12.07
CA LEU A 262 15.90 1.73 10.79
C LEU A 262 15.96 3.07 10.05
N PHE A 263 17.14 3.51 9.61
CA PHE A 263 17.31 4.76 8.88
C PHE A 263 18.17 4.53 7.62
N GLN A 264 17.55 4.68 6.45
CA GLN A 264 18.27 4.79 5.18
C GLN A 264 18.61 6.26 4.94
N MET A 265 19.91 6.57 4.96
CA MET A 265 20.43 7.94 4.87
C MET A 265 20.79 8.33 3.45
N ALA A 266 21.36 7.38 2.70
CA ALA A 266 21.79 7.51 1.32
C ALA A 266 21.29 6.31 0.50
N SER A 267 21.46 6.30 -0.81
CA SER A 267 21.09 5.14 -1.66
C SER A 267 21.86 3.85 -1.34
N ASP A 268 22.96 3.96 -0.59
CA ASP A 268 23.87 2.85 -0.28
C ASP A 268 24.39 2.89 1.16
N LYS A 269 23.69 3.59 2.06
CA LYS A 269 23.99 3.62 3.49
C LYS A 269 22.73 3.63 4.35
N HIS A 270 22.61 2.64 5.22
CA HIS A 270 21.60 2.59 6.29
C HIS A 270 22.22 2.23 7.64
N GLU A 271 21.49 2.54 8.71
CA GLU A 271 21.79 2.14 10.07
C GLU A 271 20.52 1.63 10.76
N ALA A 272 20.64 0.57 11.55
CA ALA A 272 19.63 0.10 12.48
C ALA A 272 20.10 0.35 13.92
N LEU A 273 19.36 1.16 14.67
CA LEU A 273 19.63 1.53 16.06
C LEU A 273 18.90 0.57 17.01
N ARG A 274 19.66 -0.05 17.92
CA ARG A 274 19.15 -0.89 19.01
C ARG A 274 18.77 -0.06 20.24
N PRO A 275 18.00 -0.63 21.20
CA PRO A 275 17.71 0.03 22.47
C PRO A 275 18.98 0.41 23.27
N SER A 276 20.05 -0.38 23.14
CA SER A 276 21.34 -0.13 23.78
C SER A 276 22.09 1.09 23.23
N GLY A 277 21.63 1.68 22.13
CA GLY A 277 22.35 2.72 21.38
C GLY A 277 23.33 2.19 20.34
N GLU A 278 23.56 0.87 20.30
CA GLU A 278 24.36 0.22 19.27
C GLU A 278 23.75 0.42 17.88
N ARG A 279 24.61 0.66 16.88
CA ARG A 279 24.22 0.86 15.48
C ARG A 279 24.75 -0.27 14.63
N VAL A 280 23.86 -0.92 13.90
CA VAL A 280 24.19 -1.90 12.87
C VAL A 280 24.11 -1.22 11.51
N SER A 281 25.25 -1.03 10.86
CA SER A 281 25.33 -0.38 9.55
C SER A 281 25.22 -1.39 8.41
N GLY A 282 24.74 -0.93 7.26
CA GLY A 282 24.82 -1.68 6.01
C GLY A 282 24.51 -0.79 4.82
N ARG A 283 24.30 -1.38 3.63
CA ARG A 283 24.16 -0.57 2.40
C ARG A 283 22.71 -0.26 2.07
N ARG A 284 21.88 -1.29 1.86
CA ARG A 284 20.50 -1.12 1.39
C ARG A 284 19.55 -1.89 2.31
N ALA A 285 18.80 -1.14 3.11
CA ALA A 285 17.81 -1.75 3.99
C ALA A 285 16.64 -2.35 3.19
N ALA A 286 16.09 -3.46 3.68
CA ALA A 286 14.88 -4.06 3.12
C ALA A 286 13.62 -3.20 3.35
N GLY A 287 13.64 -2.30 4.34
CA GLY A 287 12.65 -1.23 4.46
C GLY A 287 11.35 -1.63 5.15
N TRP A 288 11.45 -2.47 6.18
CA TRP A 288 10.32 -2.87 7.03
C TRP A 288 10.70 -2.85 8.51
N ALA A 289 9.69 -2.75 9.37
CA ALA A 289 9.81 -3.00 10.81
C ALA A 289 8.61 -3.79 11.32
N GLU A 290 8.81 -4.46 12.43
CA GLU A 290 7.81 -5.27 13.11
C GLU A 290 7.78 -4.91 14.59
N VAL A 291 6.58 -4.83 15.15
CA VAL A 291 6.33 -4.77 16.58
C VAL A 291 5.36 -5.89 16.96
N ARG A 292 5.71 -6.66 17.99
CA ARG A 292 5.00 -7.88 18.37
C ARG A 292 4.90 -8.00 19.88
N SER A 293 3.76 -8.49 20.37
CA SER A 293 3.63 -9.01 21.73
C SER A 293 2.89 -10.33 21.73
N GLY A 294 3.40 -11.31 22.48
CA GLY A 294 2.87 -12.67 22.47
C GLY A 294 2.80 -13.26 21.05
N ASN A 295 1.60 -13.62 20.63
CA ASN A 295 1.33 -14.20 19.31
C ASN A 295 0.86 -13.18 18.27
N ALA A 296 0.67 -11.90 18.61
CA ALA A 296 0.11 -10.89 17.72
C ALA A 296 1.14 -9.82 17.36
N GLY A 297 1.11 -9.32 16.13
CA GLY A 297 2.04 -8.30 15.69
C GLY A 297 1.55 -7.46 14.52
N MET A 298 2.23 -6.33 14.35
CA MET A 298 2.09 -5.44 13.21
C MET A 298 3.44 -5.31 12.49
N ILE A 299 3.40 -5.46 11.17
CA ILE A 299 4.51 -5.17 10.26
C ILE A 299 4.17 -3.89 9.50
N VAL A 300 5.13 -2.98 9.40
CA VAL A 300 5.07 -1.87 8.46
C VAL A 300 6.20 -2.02 7.44
N ALA A 301 5.87 -1.91 6.15
CA ALA A 301 6.83 -1.97 5.06
C ALA A 301 6.66 -0.76 4.14
N VAL A 302 7.76 -0.26 3.59
CA VAL A 302 7.75 0.91 2.70
C VAL A 302 8.31 0.50 1.34
N ARG A 303 7.56 0.79 0.29
CA ARG A 303 7.98 0.44 -1.08
C ARG A 303 9.20 1.26 -1.48
N ASP A 304 10.16 0.58 -2.12
CA ASP A 304 11.37 1.22 -2.65
C ASP A 304 12.14 2.02 -1.57
N PHE A 305 12.18 1.51 -0.34
CA PHE A 305 12.67 2.24 0.84
C PHE A 305 14.06 2.85 0.63
N TRP A 306 15.03 2.05 0.16
CA TRP A 306 16.39 2.55 -0.04
C TRP A 306 16.53 3.45 -1.27
N GLN A 307 15.75 3.19 -2.31
CA GLN A 307 15.74 4.01 -3.54
C GLN A 307 15.10 5.38 -3.31
N GLN A 308 14.22 5.49 -2.31
CA GLN A 308 13.52 6.72 -1.95
C GLN A 308 14.16 7.45 -0.76
N PHE A 309 15.43 7.15 -0.43
CA PHE A 309 16.15 7.81 0.66
C PHE A 309 16.03 9.35 0.60
N PRO A 310 16.06 10.05 1.74
CA PRO A 310 16.14 9.52 3.09
C PRO A 310 14.80 8.93 3.58
N LYS A 311 14.85 7.79 4.29
CA LYS A 311 13.66 7.13 4.87
C LYS A 311 14.00 6.52 6.22
N SER A 312 13.04 6.52 7.14
CA SER A 312 13.19 5.79 8.40
C SER A 312 11.94 5.01 8.79
N ILE A 313 12.11 4.02 9.66
CA ILE A 313 11.04 3.40 10.41
C ILE A 313 11.50 3.33 11.86
N GLU A 314 10.74 3.96 12.75
CA GLU A 314 11.00 3.99 14.19
C GLU A 314 9.90 3.24 14.92
N VAL A 315 10.27 2.39 15.89
CA VAL A 315 9.36 1.67 16.77
C VAL A 315 9.72 2.03 18.20
N SER A 316 8.74 2.53 18.95
CA SER A 316 8.91 2.94 20.35
C SER A 316 8.24 1.93 21.28
N GLU A 317 8.74 1.84 22.51
CA GLU A 317 8.20 0.93 23.51
C GLU A 317 6.71 1.17 23.78
N ASP A 318 6.24 2.42 23.72
CA ASP A 318 4.82 2.80 23.88
C ASP A 318 3.89 2.27 22.77
N GLY A 319 4.42 1.56 21.76
CA GLY A 319 3.68 1.04 20.62
C GLY A 319 3.62 2.02 19.43
N THR A 320 4.19 3.22 19.53
CA THR A 320 4.28 4.15 18.41
C THR A 320 5.23 3.59 17.35
N VAL A 321 4.70 3.41 16.15
CA VAL A 321 5.43 3.14 14.92
C VAL A 321 5.37 4.37 14.01
N LYS A 322 6.53 4.89 13.62
CA LYS A 322 6.66 6.09 12.80
C LYS A 322 7.46 5.81 11.54
N VAL A 323 6.79 5.89 10.39
CA VAL A 323 7.42 5.83 9.07
C VAL A 323 7.83 7.23 8.65
N GLY A 324 9.13 7.51 8.67
CA GLY A 324 9.72 8.77 8.21
C GLY A 324 9.71 8.84 6.68
N LEU A 325 8.80 9.63 6.12
CA LEU A 325 8.76 9.97 4.69
C LEU A 325 9.85 10.99 4.35
N TRP A 326 10.15 11.88 5.29
CA TRP A 326 11.36 12.68 5.36
C TRP A 326 11.74 12.74 6.85
N PRO A 327 12.66 11.89 7.31
CA PRO A 327 12.94 11.78 8.75
C PRO A 327 13.69 13.00 9.28
N LYS A 328 13.47 13.35 10.56
CA LYS A 328 14.15 14.47 11.22
C LYS A 328 15.68 14.44 11.07
N ASP A 329 16.26 13.24 11.07
CA ASP A 329 17.70 13.00 10.97
C ASP A 329 18.27 13.26 9.57
N ALA A 330 17.41 13.45 8.55
CA ALA A 330 17.84 13.86 7.22
C ALA A 330 18.20 15.35 7.15
N GLY A 331 17.93 16.12 8.21
CA GLY A 331 17.99 17.58 8.20
C GLY A 331 16.79 18.20 7.48
N PRO A 332 16.72 19.54 7.42
CA PRO A 332 15.55 20.24 6.92
C PRO A 332 15.35 20.01 5.42
N LEU A 333 14.13 19.63 5.04
CA LEU A 333 13.67 19.70 3.66
C LEU A 333 13.47 21.16 3.29
N THR A 334 14.36 21.70 2.47
CA THR A 334 14.36 23.12 2.07
C THR A 334 13.83 23.38 0.66
N LYS A 335 13.51 22.33 -0.10
CA LYS A 335 13.15 22.41 -1.53
C LYS A 335 11.76 21.88 -1.82
N PHE A 336 10.80 22.07 -0.91
CA PHE A 336 9.41 21.73 -1.17
C PHE A 336 8.65 22.93 -1.72
N PHE A 337 8.82 23.18 -3.02
CA PHE A 337 8.19 24.30 -3.74
C PHE A 337 6.68 24.08 -3.95
N ARG A 338 5.94 25.16 -4.21
CA ARG A 338 4.53 25.10 -4.59
C ARG A 338 4.30 24.15 -5.77
N SER A 339 3.17 23.43 -5.73
CA SER A 339 2.73 22.44 -6.71
C SER A 339 3.60 21.19 -6.82
N ARG A 340 4.63 21.03 -5.98
CA ARG A 340 5.34 19.75 -5.86
C ARG A 340 4.47 18.75 -5.11
N ALA A 341 4.45 17.53 -5.62
CA ALA A 341 3.78 16.40 -5.02
C ALA A 341 4.72 15.19 -4.97
N LYS A 342 4.56 14.35 -3.95
CA LYS A 342 5.24 13.07 -3.88
C LYS A 342 4.33 12.03 -3.22
N THR A 343 4.21 10.89 -3.87
CA THR A 343 3.50 9.71 -3.37
C THR A 343 4.48 8.73 -2.74
N HIS A 344 4.07 8.16 -1.61
CA HIS A 344 4.75 7.08 -0.90
C HIS A 344 3.79 5.91 -0.74
N GLU A 345 4.27 4.69 -0.95
CA GLU A 345 3.49 3.48 -0.71
C GLU A 345 4.00 2.76 0.54
N VAL A 346 3.09 2.55 1.49
CA VAL A 346 3.36 1.91 2.78
C VAL A 346 2.33 0.80 2.98
N MET A 347 2.76 -0.36 3.46
CA MET A 347 1.85 -1.44 3.84
C MET A 347 1.89 -1.66 5.34
N TYR A 348 0.71 -1.72 5.95
CA TYR A 348 0.49 -2.12 7.34
C TYR A 348 -0.14 -3.51 7.34
N ALA A 349 0.59 -4.51 7.81
CA ALA A 349 0.11 -5.89 7.89
C ALA A 349 -0.01 -6.32 9.35
N PHE A 350 -1.09 -7.03 9.66
CA PHE A 350 -1.41 -7.52 11.00
C PHE A 350 -1.50 -9.04 10.96
N TYR A 351 -1.03 -9.69 12.02
CA TYR A 351 -1.02 -11.15 12.05
C TYR A 351 -1.19 -11.68 13.47
N LYS A 352 -1.60 -12.95 13.55
CA LYS A 352 -1.44 -13.81 14.71
C LYS A 352 -0.66 -15.07 14.32
N GLY A 353 0.21 -15.54 15.19
CA GLY A 353 1.04 -16.74 14.96
C GLY A 353 2.38 -16.43 14.30
N ASP A 354 2.63 -17.00 13.12
CA ASP A 354 3.92 -16.95 12.44
C ASP A 354 4.20 -15.57 11.82
N GLY A 355 4.89 -14.73 12.59
CA GLY A 355 5.29 -13.39 12.16
C GLY A 355 6.32 -13.37 11.03
N GLU A 356 7.16 -14.40 10.90
CA GLU A 356 8.13 -14.48 9.81
C GLU A 356 7.43 -14.73 8.46
N ALA A 357 6.52 -15.70 8.41
CA ALA A 357 5.73 -15.96 7.22
C ALA A 357 4.87 -14.75 6.83
N ALA A 358 4.20 -14.13 7.81
CA ALA A 358 3.40 -12.92 7.59
C ALA A 358 4.24 -11.77 7.01
N ARG A 359 5.43 -11.54 7.58
CA ARG A 359 6.38 -10.52 7.13
C ARG A 359 6.88 -10.76 5.71
N ARG A 360 7.35 -11.98 5.41
CA ARG A 360 7.85 -12.31 4.07
C ARG A 360 6.76 -12.08 3.02
N ARG A 361 5.52 -12.47 3.31
CA ARG A 361 4.38 -12.24 2.44
C ARG A 361 4.07 -10.76 2.25
N ALA A 362 3.95 -9.98 3.32
CA ALA A 362 3.64 -8.55 3.24
C ALA A 362 4.72 -7.79 2.45
N VAL A 363 6.00 -8.03 2.74
CA VAL A 363 7.11 -7.36 2.03
C VAL A 363 7.11 -7.71 0.53
N ALA A 364 6.84 -8.98 0.20
CA ALA A 364 6.79 -9.45 -1.18
C ALA A 364 5.56 -8.93 -1.93
N ASP A 365 4.37 -8.89 -1.29
CA ASP A 365 3.16 -8.30 -1.88
C ASP A 365 3.31 -6.78 -2.12
N LEU A 366 4.15 -6.08 -1.34
CA LEU A 366 4.45 -4.65 -1.55
C LEU A 366 5.44 -4.41 -2.70
N ASN A 367 6.62 -5.04 -2.60
CA ASN A 367 7.77 -4.69 -3.42
C ASN A 367 7.79 -5.48 -4.73
N GLN A 368 7.19 -6.66 -4.73
CA GLN A 368 7.16 -7.57 -5.87
C GLN A 368 5.76 -8.18 -6.02
N PRO A 369 4.71 -7.34 -6.20
CA PRO A 369 3.35 -7.81 -6.36
C PRO A 369 3.24 -8.73 -7.56
N LEU A 370 2.33 -9.70 -7.51
CA LEU A 370 1.99 -10.49 -8.68
C LEU A 370 1.34 -9.58 -9.73
N VAL A 371 1.87 -9.63 -10.95
CA VAL A 371 1.33 -8.90 -12.10
C VAL A 371 0.90 -9.92 -13.15
N ALA A 372 -0.39 -9.92 -13.48
CA ALA A 372 -0.88 -10.66 -14.64
C ALA A 372 -0.54 -9.89 -15.92
N THR A 373 0.13 -10.56 -16.85
CA THR A 373 0.50 -9.99 -18.15
C THR A 373 -0.27 -10.68 -19.27
N THR A 374 -0.77 -9.90 -20.22
CA THR A 374 -1.29 -10.43 -21.47
C THR A 374 -0.15 -10.72 -22.43
N PRO A 375 -0.24 -11.76 -23.27
CA PRO A 375 0.74 -12.01 -24.32
C PRO A 375 0.99 -10.77 -25.17
N SER A 376 2.24 -10.47 -25.50
CA SER A 376 2.62 -9.32 -26.33
C SER A 376 1.88 -9.31 -27.67
N LYS A 377 1.74 -10.48 -28.31
CA LYS A 377 0.95 -10.66 -29.53
C LYS A 377 -0.48 -10.11 -29.40
N TRP A 378 -1.16 -10.41 -28.29
CA TRP A 378 -2.51 -9.89 -28.03
C TRP A 378 -2.53 -8.37 -27.88
N VAL A 379 -1.54 -7.80 -27.20
CA VAL A 379 -1.41 -6.33 -27.05
C VAL A 379 -1.26 -5.66 -28.43
N VAL A 380 -0.40 -6.21 -29.29
CA VAL A 380 -0.20 -5.69 -30.66
C VAL A 380 -1.48 -5.83 -31.49
N GLU A 381 -2.09 -7.01 -31.52
CA GLU A 381 -3.32 -7.29 -32.29
C GLU A 381 -4.53 -6.45 -31.82
N SER A 382 -4.57 -6.09 -30.53
CA SER A 382 -5.62 -5.23 -29.98
C SER A 382 -5.57 -3.78 -30.47
N LYS A 383 -4.43 -3.33 -31.03
CA LYS A 383 -4.18 -1.97 -31.52
C LYS A 383 -4.40 -0.86 -30.47
N VAL A 384 -4.41 -1.18 -29.18
CA VAL A 384 -4.67 -0.19 -28.12
C VAL A 384 -3.65 0.94 -28.05
N PHE A 385 -2.42 0.68 -28.51
CA PHE A 385 -1.33 1.64 -28.65
C PHE A 385 -1.12 2.09 -30.11
N GLY A 386 -2.10 1.85 -30.99
CA GLY A 386 -1.97 2.06 -32.42
C GLY A 386 -1.26 0.89 -33.11
N ASN A 387 -0.72 1.15 -34.31
CA ASN A 387 0.04 0.16 -35.07
C ASN A 387 1.45 0.04 -34.49
N LEU A 388 1.63 -0.91 -33.58
CA LEU A 388 2.97 -1.35 -33.15
C LEU A 388 3.52 -2.35 -34.20
N PRO A 389 4.84 -2.41 -34.40
CA PRO A 389 5.45 -3.41 -35.27
C PRO A 389 5.11 -4.82 -34.78
N ASP A 390 4.96 -5.75 -35.73
CA ASP A 390 4.62 -7.14 -35.43
C ASP A 390 5.66 -7.77 -34.50
N TYR A 391 5.17 -8.49 -33.50
CA TYR A 391 5.99 -9.25 -32.57
C TYR A 391 6.66 -10.41 -33.32
N GLY A 392 7.96 -10.29 -33.61
CA GLY A 392 8.74 -11.33 -34.27
C GLY A 392 9.42 -10.92 -35.59
N VAL A 393 9.35 -9.66 -36.00
CA VAL A 393 10.23 -9.16 -37.07
C VAL A 393 11.64 -9.00 -36.46
N PRO A 394 12.68 -9.69 -36.96
CA PRO A 394 14.06 -9.39 -36.58
C PRO A 394 14.28 -7.91 -36.83
N LEU A 395 14.88 -7.19 -35.88
CA LEU A 395 15.40 -5.86 -36.16
C LEU A 395 16.29 -5.99 -37.39
N LEU A 396 15.91 -5.33 -38.48
CA LEU A 396 16.71 -5.30 -39.70
C LEU A 396 18.12 -4.87 -39.30
N GLU A 397 19.09 -5.74 -39.52
CA GLU A 397 20.49 -5.36 -39.51
C GLU A 397 20.67 -4.32 -40.62
N SER A 398 20.91 -3.06 -40.24
CA SER A 398 21.36 -2.00 -41.14
C SER A 398 22.51 -1.25 -40.50
#